data_AF-A0A0E9PXI5-F1
#
_entry.id   AF-A0A0E9PXI5-F1
#
_cell.length_a   1.000
_cell.length_b   1.000
_cell.length_c   1.000
_cell.angle_alpha   90.00
_cell.angle_beta   90.00
_cell.angle_gamma   90.00
#
_symmetry.space_group_name_H-M   'P 1'
#
loop_
_entity.id
_entity.type
_entity.pdbx_description
1 polymer ?
#
loop_
_entity_poly.entity_id
_entity_poly.type
_entity_poly.pdbx_seq_one_letter_code
_entity_poly.pdbx_strand_id
1 'polypeptide(L)'
;MWCPTRLVVNGQESQYPLPEPSMPLHYTNSTGLRYEAEEVRQCLLKGLKESSQMSLEESSLLTEIMDGARRQVGWCSPKMASDPLSTPQWLLCRKERS
;
A
#
# COMPACT_ATOMS: atom_id res chain seq x y z
N MET A 1 10.76 -0.50 -5.65
CA MET A 1 9.32 -0.21 -5.74
C MET A 1 8.78 -0.84 -7.02
N TRP A 2 7.55 -1.35 -7.03
CA TRP A 2 7.00 -2.11 -8.17
C TRP A 2 5.92 -1.29 -8.88
N CYS A 3 6.16 -0.92 -10.15
CA CYS A 3 5.21 -0.22 -11.02
C CYS A 3 4.95 -1.06 -12.27
N PRO A 4 3.90 -1.89 -12.31
CA PRO A 4 3.61 -2.74 -13.45
C PRO A 4 3.10 -1.90 -14.64
N THR A 5 3.58 -2.20 -15.83
CA THR A 5 3.12 -1.58 -17.09
C THR A 5 2.05 -2.40 -17.80
N ARG A 6 1.76 -3.59 -17.28
CA ARG A 6 0.78 -4.51 -17.83
C ARG A 6 -0.10 -5.07 -16.71
N LEU A 7 -1.40 -5.04 -16.92
CA LEU A 7 -2.40 -5.54 -16.00
C LEU A 7 -3.34 -6.48 -16.76
N VAL A 8 -3.62 -7.65 -16.19
CA VAL A 8 -4.57 -8.62 -16.77
C VAL A 8 -5.66 -8.88 -15.75
N VAL A 9 -6.90 -8.52 -16.08
CA VAL A 9 -8.08 -8.73 -15.23
C VAL A 9 -9.13 -9.47 -16.04
N ASN A 10 -9.59 -10.63 -15.54
CA ASN A 10 -10.60 -11.46 -16.21
C ASN A 10 -10.25 -11.80 -17.68
N GLY A 11 -8.96 -11.99 -17.97
CA GLY A 11 -8.46 -12.27 -19.32
C GLY A 11 -8.35 -11.05 -20.25
N GLN A 12 -8.76 -9.86 -19.80
CA GLN A 12 -8.53 -8.61 -20.54
C GLN A 12 -7.19 -7.99 -20.11
N GLU A 13 -6.36 -7.68 -21.10
CA GLU A 13 -5.05 -7.03 -20.90
C GLU A 13 -5.16 -5.52 -21.12
N SER A 14 -4.65 -4.74 -20.17
CA SER A 14 -4.41 -3.30 -20.32
C SER A 14 -2.92 -2.98 -20.16
N GLN A 15 -2.46 -1.99 -20.92
CA GLN A 15 -1.08 -1.53 -20.94
C GLN A 15 -0.99 -0.06 -20.53
N TYR A 16 0.02 0.24 -19.71
CA TYR A 16 0.31 1.56 -19.16
C TYR A 16 1.78 1.88 -19.44
N PRO A 17 2.10 2.46 -20.61
CA PRO A 17 3.47 2.74 -20.99
C PRO A 17 4.07 3.83 -20.11
N LEU A 18 5.34 3.69 -19.76
CA LEU A 18 6.07 4.67 -18.97
C LEU A 18 6.85 5.63 -19.88
N PRO A 19 6.97 6.91 -19.49
CA PRO A 19 7.87 7.81 -20.20
C PRO A 19 9.32 7.38 -19.98
N GLU A 20 10.20 7.75 -20.92
CA GLU A 20 11.63 7.49 -20.80
C GLU A 20 12.22 8.22 -19.58
N PRO A 21 13.10 7.55 -18.81
CA PRO A 21 13.75 8.18 -17.69
C PRO A 21 14.82 9.16 -18.17
N SER A 22 14.93 10.31 -17.50
CA SER A 22 15.95 11.32 -17.79
C SER A 22 17.30 11.00 -17.12
N MET A 23 17.32 10.05 -16.19
CA MET A 23 18.47 9.63 -15.40
C MET A 23 18.37 8.14 -15.07
N PRO A 24 19.49 7.46 -14.76
CA PRO A 24 19.46 6.08 -14.29
C PRO A 24 18.59 5.93 -13.04
N LEU A 25 17.74 4.90 -13.02
CA LEU A 25 16.84 4.60 -11.92
C LEU A 25 17.34 3.38 -11.15
N HIS A 26 17.18 3.42 -9.82
CA HIS A 26 17.59 2.30 -8.97
C HIS A 26 16.59 1.13 -9.01
N TYR A 27 15.30 1.43 -9.15
CA TYR A 27 14.24 0.42 -9.20
C TYR A 27 13.62 0.37 -10.59
N THR A 28 13.36 -0.85 -11.08
CA THR A 28 12.66 -1.07 -12.34
C THR A 28 11.32 -0.34 -12.37
N ASN A 29 11.02 0.31 -13.50
CA ASN A 29 9.77 1.03 -13.75
C ASN A 29 9.47 2.19 -12.79
N SER A 30 10.44 2.66 -11.99
CA SER A 30 10.18 3.76 -11.05
C SER A 30 9.90 5.11 -11.72
N THR A 31 9.98 5.22 -13.05
CA THR A 31 9.44 6.39 -13.76
C THR A 31 7.93 6.52 -13.56
N GLY A 32 7.22 5.42 -13.30
CA GLY A 32 5.78 5.42 -13.02
C GLY A 32 5.37 6.21 -11.78
N LEU A 33 6.30 6.49 -10.86
CA LEU A 33 6.03 7.32 -9.67
C LEU A 33 5.69 8.77 -10.01
N ARG A 34 5.93 9.19 -11.25
CA ARG A 34 5.46 10.48 -11.75
C ARG A 34 3.94 10.59 -11.75
N TYR A 35 3.21 9.47 -11.91
CA TYR A 35 1.75 9.50 -11.92
C TYR A 35 1.16 9.78 -10.54
N GLU A 36 1.66 9.13 -9.48
CA GLU A 36 1.24 9.43 -8.11
C GLU A 36 1.66 10.84 -7.68
N ALA A 37 2.84 11.29 -8.09
CA ALA A 37 3.30 12.66 -7.80
C ALA A 37 2.42 13.72 -8.49
N GLU A 38 2.00 13.46 -9.74
CA GLU A 38 1.10 14.34 -10.48
C GLU A 38 -0.29 14.37 -9.85
N GLU A 39 -0.83 13.22 -9.42
CA GLU A 39 -2.12 13.16 -8.72
C GLU A 39 -2.09 14.00 -7.43
N VAL A 40 -1.02 13.89 -6.63
CA VAL A 40 -0.84 14.73 -5.43
C VAL A 40 -0.80 16.21 -5.80
N ARG A 41 -0.05 16.59 -6.84
CA ARG A 41 0.02 17.97 -7.32
C ARG A 41 -1.37 18.49 -7.70
N GLN A 42 -2.17 17.70 -8.40
CA GLN A 42 -3.53 18.06 -8.81
C GLN A 42 -4.47 18.21 -7.61
N CYS A 43 -4.39 17.32 -6.63
CA CYS A 43 -5.17 17.42 -5.39
C CYS A 43 -4.86 18.73 -4.65
N LEU A 44 -3.58 19.04 -4.48
CA LEU A 44 -3.14 20.26 -3.79
C LEU A 44 -3.57 21.53 -4.52
N LEU A 45 -3.45 21.58 -5.86
CA LEU A 45 -3.90 22.72 -6.66
C LEU A 45 -5.42 22.95 -6.57
N LYS A 46 -6.20 21.88 -6.38
CA LYS A 46 -7.65 21.94 -6.16
C LYS A 46 -8.05 22.21 -4.70
N GLY A 47 -7.07 22.32 -3.78
CA GLY A 47 -7.32 22.52 -2.35
C GLY A 47 -7.90 21.28 -1.64
N LEU A 48 -7.73 20.09 -2.23
CA LEU A 48 -8.18 18.83 -1.62
C LEU A 48 -7.19 18.37 -0.55
N LYS A 49 -7.71 17.68 0.47
CA LYS A 49 -6.91 17.12 1.58
C LYS A 49 -6.57 15.64 1.40
N GLU A 50 -7.19 14.99 0.43
CA GLU A 50 -7.00 13.59 0.08
C GLU A 50 -7.26 13.39 -1.43
N SER A 51 -6.81 12.26 -1.98
CA SER A 51 -7.08 11.89 -3.37
C SER A 51 -8.43 11.21 -3.48
N SER A 52 -9.19 11.51 -4.54
CA SER A 52 -10.43 10.79 -4.84
C SER A 52 -10.19 9.36 -5.35
N GLN A 53 -8.98 9.06 -5.83
CA GLN A 53 -8.60 7.71 -6.31
C GLN A 53 -8.09 6.82 -5.16
N MET A 54 -7.65 7.44 -4.06
CA MET A 54 -7.13 6.74 -2.89
C MET A 54 -7.48 7.55 -1.64
N SER A 55 -8.70 7.33 -1.14
CA SER A 55 -9.20 8.03 0.04
C SER A 55 -8.51 7.58 1.33
N LEU A 56 -8.68 8.37 2.40
CA LEU A 56 -8.18 7.99 3.72
C LEU A 56 -8.88 6.73 4.26
N GLU A 57 -10.18 6.58 3.99
CA GLU A 57 -10.95 5.41 4.41
C GLU A 57 -10.44 4.13 3.73
N GLU A 58 -10.23 4.15 2.42
CA GLU A 58 -9.67 3.02 1.68
C GLU A 58 -8.24 2.68 2.14
N SER A 59 -7.44 3.69 2.44
CA SER A 59 -6.09 3.51 3.00
C SER A 59 -6.14 2.82 4.37
N SER A 60 -7.10 3.17 5.22
CA SER A 60 -7.33 2.51 6.51
C SER A 60 -7.75 1.05 6.32
N LEU A 61 -8.71 0.80 5.43
CA LEU A 61 -9.19 -0.54 5.11
C LEU A 61 -8.05 -1.45 4.60
N LEU A 62 -7.21 -0.96 3.69
CA LEU A 62 -6.04 -1.72 3.22
C LEU A 62 -5.09 -2.05 4.37
N THR A 63 -4.85 -1.10 5.28
CA THR A 63 -3.99 -1.31 6.46
C THR A 63 -4.55 -2.43 7.34
N GLU A 64 -5.85 -2.41 7.63
CA GLU A 64 -6.53 -3.45 8.41
C GLU A 64 -6.46 -4.83 7.75
N ILE A 65 -6.67 -4.91 6.44
CA ILE A 65 -6.57 -6.15 5.66
C ILE A 65 -5.13 -6.70 5.71
N MET A 66 -4.12 -5.84 5.47
CA MET A 66 -2.72 -6.23 5.51
C MET A 66 -2.30 -6.73 6.89
N ASP A 67 -2.76 -6.06 7.94
CA ASP A 67 -2.49 -6.48 9.31
C ASP A 67 -3.23 -7.77 9.69
N GLY A 68 -4.47 -7.94 9.21
CA GLY A 68 -5.21 -9.20 9.33
C GLY A 68 -4.44 -10.37 8.72
N ALA A 69 -3.94 -10.21 7.48
CA ALA A 69 -3.15 -11.22 6.80
C ALA A 69 -1.84 -11.55 7.53
N ARG A 70 -1.14 -10.53 8.04
CA ARG A 70 0.08 -10.71 8.85
C ARG A 70 -0.20 -11.51 10.13
N ARG A 71 -1.29 -11.20 10.85
CA ARG A 71 -1.67 -11.94 12.06
C ARG A 71 -1.95 -13.42 11.78
N GLN A 72 -2.56 -13.74 10.64
CA GLN A 72 -2.85 -15.13 10.25
C GLN A 72 -1.59 -15.99 10.07
N VAL A 73 -0.45 -15.38 9.71
CA VAL A 73 0.85 -16.08 9.60
C VAL A 73 1.70 -15.96 10.87
N GLY A 74 1.10 -15.55 12.00
CA GLY A 74 1.79 -15.41 13.28
C GLY A 74 2.69 -14.17 13.39
N TRP A 75 2.59 -13.22 12.47
CA TRP A 75 3.36 -11.97 12.55
C TRP A 75 2.70 -10.99 13.55
N CYS A 76 3.37 -10.79 14.69
CA CYS A 76 3.01 -9.80 15.70
C CYS A 76 4.15 -8.77 15.85
N SER A 77 3.86 -7.49 15.56
CA SER A 77 4.80 -6.39 15.77
C SER A 77 4.64 -5.77 17.18
N PRO A 78 5.70 -5.24 17.81
CA PRO A 78 5.62 -4.65 19.15
C PRO A 78 4.68 -3.45 19.27
N LYS A 79 4.48 -2.70 18.17
CA LYS A 79 3.61 -1.52 18.16
C LYS A 79 2.12 -1.86 18.27
N MET A 80 1.72 -3.05 17.81
CA MET A 80 0.32 -3.51 17.93
C MET A 80 0.00 -3.98 19.36
N ALA A 81 1.01 -4.29 20.18
CA ALA A 81 0.81 -4.76 21.56
C ALA A 81 0.38 -3.65 22.54
N SER A 82 0.49 -2.38 22.15
CA SER A 82 0.11 -1.22 22.96
C SER A 82 -1.28 -0.65 22.63
N ASP A 83 -1.98 -1.14 21.61
CA ASP A 83 -3.31 -0.67 21.27
C ASP A 83 -4.39 -1.33 22.16
N PRO A 84 -5.14 -0.56 22.97
CA PRO A 84 -6.11 -1.11 23.91
C PRO A 84 -7.37 -1.71 23.25
N LEU A 85 -7.58 -1.47 21.95
CA LEU A 85 -8.65 -2.06 21.14
C LEU A 85 -8.26 -3.40 20.50
N SER A 86 -6.98 -3.76 20.54
CA SER A 86 -6.55 -5.12 20.19
C SER A 86 -6.98 -6.05 21.32
N THR A 87 -7.93 -6.96 21.02
CA THR A 87 -8.23 -8.13 21.85
C THR A 87 -6.92 -8.78 22.33
N PRO A 88 -6.86 -9.47 23.48
CA PRO A 88 -5.61 -10.03 24.01
C PRO A 88 -5.09 -11.25 23.21
N GLN A 89 -4.95 -11.12 21.89
CA GLN A 89 -4.28 -12.06 20.98
C GLN A 89 -2.75 -12.06 21.16
N TRP A 90 -2.18 -11.08 21.86
CA TRP A 90 -0.77 -11.14 22.26
C TRP A 90 -0.47 -12.36 23.16
N LEU A 91 -1.47 -12.87 23.90
CA LEU A 91 -1.35 -14.11 24.68
C LEU A 91 -1.26 -15.35 23.77
N LEU A 92 -1.88 -15.34 22.58
CA LEU A 92 -1.77 -16.43 21.60
C LEU A 92 -0.40 -16.42 20.94
N CYS A 93 0.10 -15.24 20.54
CA CYS A 93 1.44 -15.08 19.94
C CYS A 93 2.59 -15.50 20.88
N ARG A 94 2.38 -15.49 22.21
CA ARG A 94 3.36 -15.93 23.21
C ARG A 94 3.33 -17.44 23.47
N LYS A 95 2.22 -18.12 23.19
CA LYS A 95 2.03 -19.56 23.49
C LYS A 95 2.63 -20.47 22.42
N GLU A 96 2.80 -20.00 21.19
CA GLU A 96 3.40 -20.76 20.07
C GLU A 96 4.94 -20.66 20.00
N ARG A 97 5.56 -19.96 20.94
CA ARG A 97 7.03 -19.75 20.99
C ARG A 97 7.67 -20.39 22.25
N SER A 98 7.06 -21.43 22.80
CA SER A 98 7.59 -22.20 23.94
C SER A 98 7.58 -23.69 23.68
#